data_AF-A0A8B9LZV2-F1
#
_entry.id   AF-A0A8B9LZV2-F1
#
_cell.length_a   1.000
_cell.length_b   1.000
_cell.length_c   1.000
_cell.angle_alpha   90.00
_cell.angle_beta   90.00
_cell.angle_gamma   90.00
#
_symmetry.space_group_name_H-M   'P 1'
#
loop_
_entity.id
_entity.type
_entity.pdbx_description
1 polymer ?
#
loop_
_entity_poly.entity_id
_entity_poly.type
_entity_poly.pdbx_seq_one_letter_code
_entity_poly.pdbx_strand_id
1 'polypeptide(L)'
;MDATTKPLRIPPDMATYAEKHDIFELFQTLVRSLVVDKPADPIQYLIDMLKRENTDVPRVMLLGPPASGKRTIAKKLCEQIGTIHITASNILKDDSDLSRAALEYTEKNQEIPQDLWIKLIQQRLSKADCVRRGWVLEAIPKTREEALCLQEAGIAPEHVVMLQAPESVLIERSLGKRIDPVTGDVYHVAFMRPESAEVAQRLKRPQSLISEDVIYRQLQGFHREAHALQRTYKNCLKIVDADQAHVDVFAQVLTFVLSRHRSSAPYTPRILLLGPPGSGRSLQARLIAQKYGLVNICCGELLKAVAADESSMGELIKPFLESGRRGKLPHLLTLTRCQTGHAPRRAEASAYVAYLESPASVRNFCFWTNN
;
A
#
# COMPACT_ATOMS: atom_id res chain seq x y z
N MET A 1 -20.74 -41.90 20.73
CA MET A 1 -20.65 -40.44 20.47
C MET A 1 -20.27 -40.27 19.02
N ASP A 2 -21.16 -39.64 18.27
CA ASP A 2 -21.05 -39.46 16.82
C ASP A 2 -19.82 -38.61 16.46
N ALA A 3 -18.88 -39.18 15.71
CA ALA A 3 -17.61 -38.54 15.36
C ALA A 3 -17.79 -37.29 14.47
N THR A 4 -19.00 -37.09 13.93
CA THR A 4 -19.40 -35.94 13.11
C THR A 4 -19.73 -34.68 13.92
N THR A 5 -19.87 -34.80 15.25
CA THR A 5 -20.22 -33.66 16.14
C THR A 5 -19.03 -33.05 16.88
N LYS A 6 -17.80 -33.55 16.66
CA LYS A 6 -16.60 -32.89 17.20
C LYS A 6 -16.42 -31.54 16.51
N PRO A 7 -16.42 -30.41 17.24
CA PRO A 7 -16.08 -29.14 16.62
C PRO A 7 -14.68 -29.27 16.03
N LEU A 8 -14.53 -28.89 14.75
CA LEU A 8 -13.25 -28.84 14.06
C LEU A 8 -12.26 -28.08 14.94
N ARG A 9 -11.32 -28.79 15.57
CA ARG A 9 -10.24 -28.17 16.34
C ARG A 9 -9.24 -27.62 15.35
N ILE A 10 -9.49 -26.41 14.86
CA ILE A 10 -8.45 -25.62 14.19
C ILE A 10 -7.41 -25.28 15.27
N PRO A 11 -6.16 -25.76 15.17
CA PRO A 11 -5.13 -25.42 16.13
C PRO A 11 -4.93 -23.90 16.14
N PRO A 12 -4.86 -23.24 17.30
CA PRO A 12 -4.66 -21.78 17.36
C PRO A 12 -3.35 -21.35 16.68
N ASP A 13 -2.36 -22.24 16.64
CA ASP A 13 -1.07 -22.01 15.98
C ASP A 13 -1.17 -22.00 14.44
N MET A 14 -2.28 -22.49 13.86
CA MET A 14 -2.49 -22.53 12.40
C MET A 14 -2.50 -21.12 11.81
N ALA A 15 -3.21 -20.17 12.45
CA ALA A 15 -3.27 -18.79 11.98
C ALA A 15 -1.90 -18.12 12.05
N THR A 16 -1.15 -18.36 13.13
CA THR A 16 0.20 -17.81 13.32
C THR A 16 1.19 -18.39 12.31
N TYR A 17 1.12 -19.68 12.02
CA TYR A 17 1.94 -20.32 10.99
C TYR A 17 1.60 -19.79 9.59
N ALA A 18 0.31 -19.72 9.26
CA ALA A 18 -0.13 -19.26 7.96
C ALA A 18 0.17 -17.77 7.72
N GLU A 19 0.14 -16.93 8.75
CA GLU A 19 0.60 -15.53 8.68
C GLU A 19 2.12 -15.44 8.54
N LYS A 20 2.89 -16.21 9.33
CA LYS A 20 4.36 -16.21 9.27
C LYS A 20 4.90 -16.60 7.89
N HIS A 21 4.19 -17.49 7.20
CA HIS A 21 4.60 -18.02 5.91
C HIS A 21 3.79 -17.44 4.74
N ASP A 22 3.03 -16.36 4.95
CA ASP A 22 2.22 -15.67 3.92
C ASP A 22 1.28 -16.64 3.14
N ILE A 23 0.83 -17.73 3.77
CA ILE A 23 0.11 -18.83 3.11
C ILE A 23 -1.24 -18.37 2.57
N PHE A 24 -1.94 -17.50 3.31
CA PHE A 24 -3.23 -16.97 2.87
C PHE A 24 -3.09 -16.09 1.62
N GLU A 25 -2.04 -15.28 1.56
CA GLU A 25 -1.74 -14.41 0.42
C GLU A 25 -1.34 -15.22 -0.81
N LEU A 26 -0.51 -16.26 -0.60
CA LEU A 26 -0.17 -17.22 -1.63
C LEU A 26 -1.44 -17.88 -2.21
N PHE A 27 -2.33 -18.41 -1.36
CA PHE A 27 -3.58 -19.02 -1.81
C PHE A 27 -4.49 -18.03 -2.53
N GLN A 28 -4.65 -16.82 -2.01
CA GLN A 28 -5.44 -15.78 -2.64
C GLN A 28 -4.89 -15.43 -4.04
N THR A 29 -3.57 -15.36 -4.17
CA THR A 29 -2.89 -15.09 -5.44
C THR A 29 -3.08 -16.25 -6.42
N LEU A 30 -2.89 -17.50 -5.98
CA LEU A 30 -3.10 -18.70 -6.79
C LEU A 30 -4.53 -18.78 -7.34
N VAL A 31 -5.52 -18.61 -6.47
CA VAL A 31 -6.93 -18.64 -6.85
C VAL A 31 -7.28 -17.48 -7.78
N ARG A 32 -6.81 -16.27 -7.47
CA ARG A 32 -7.04 -15.09 -8.31
C ARG A 32 -6.48 -15.29 -9.72
N SER A 33 -5.25 -15.77 -9.85
CA SER A 33 -4.63 -16.02 -11.14
C SER A 33 -5.38 -17.09 -11.95
N LEU A 34 -5.87 -18.15 -11.32
CA LEU A 34 -6.68 -19.17 -12.00
C LEU A 34 -8.00 -18.63 -12.55
N VAL A 35 -8.69 -17.80 -11.77
CA VAL A 35 -9.98 -17.22 -12.17
C VAL A 35 -9.80 -16.20 -13.30
N VAL A 36 -8.69 -15.47 -13.29
CA VAL A 36 -8.36 -14.47 -14.31
C VAL A 36 -7.90 -15.14 -15.61
N ASP A 37 -6.89 -16.00 -15.55
CA ASP A 37 -6.24 -16.55 -16.75
C ASP A 37 -7.00 -17.73 -17.36
N LYS A 38 -7.85 -18.42 -16.57
CA LYS A 38 -8.67 -19.57 -16.99
C LYS A 38 -7.89 -20.59 -17.86
N PRO A 39 -6.75 -21.11 -17.37
CA PRO A 39 -5.92 -22.04 -18.13
C PRO A 39 -6.65 -23.36 -18.40
N ALA A 40 -6.31 -24.02 -19.51
CA ALA A 40 -6.87 -25.33 -19.87
C ALA A 40 -6.51 -26.43 -18.84
N ASP A 41 -5.31 -26.36 -18.26
CA ASP A 41 -4.88 -27.20 -17.14
C ASP A 41 -4.55 -26.32 -15.90
N PRO A 42 -5.49 -26.21 -14.94
CA PRO A 42 -5.30 -25.43 -13.73
C PRO A 42 -4.16 -25.91 -12.84
N ILE A 43 -3.93 -27.23 -12.74
CA ILE A 43 -2.96 -27.78 -11.78
C ILE A 43 -1.54 -27.50 -12.28
N GLN A 44 -1.28 -27.78 -13.56
CA GLN A 44 0.03 -27.51 -14.15
C GLN A 44 0.36 -26.01 -14.11
N TYR A 45 -0.63 -25.15 -14.40
CA TYR A 45 -0.48 -23.70 -14.28
C TYR A 45 -0.08 -23.25 -12.86
N LEU A 46 -0.70 -23.81 -11.82
CA LEU A 46 -0.35 -23.51 -10.43
C LEU A 46 1.08 -23.96 -10.10
N ILE A 47 1.48 -25.16 -10.53
CA ILE A 47 2.83 -25.68 -10.33
C ILE A 47 3.86 -24.75 -10.98
N ASP A 48 3.61 -24.33 -12.21
CA ASP A 48 4.52 -23.43 -12.93
C ASP A 48 4.55 -22.04 -12.31
N MET A 49 3.45 -21.57 -11.72
CA MET A 49 3.42 -20.32 -10.98
C MET A 49 4.21 -20.40 -9.66
N LEU A 50 4.09 -21.51 -8.91
CA LEU A 50 4.85 -21.75 -7.69
C LEU A 50 6.35 -21.92 -7.93
N LYS A 51 6.75 -22.35 -9.13
CA LYS A 51 8.15 -22.44 -9.55
C LYS A 51 8.76 -21.08 -9.92
N ARG A 52 7.96 -20.01 -10.04
CA ARG A 52 8.49 -18.66 -10.36
C ARG A 52 9.22 -18.11 -9.14
N GLU A 53 10.41 -17.56 -9.35
CA GLU A 53 11.25 -17.00 -8.28
C GLU A 53 10.65 -15.77 -7.59
N ASN A 54 9.71 -15.07 -8.25
CA ASN A 54 9.13 -13.84 -7.71
C ASN A 54 7.65 -13.74 -8.09
N THR A 55 6.75 -13.98 -7.12
CA THR A 55 5.29 -13.87 -7.29
C THR A 55 4.72 -12.58 -6.70
N ASP A 56 5.46 -11.91 -5.82
CA ASP A 56 5.06 -10.66 -5.17
C ASP A 56 5.66 -9.48 -5.94
N VAL A 57 5.05 -9.17 -7.09
CA VAL A 57 5.48 -8.08 -7.97
C VAL A 57 4.57 -6.88 -7.83
N PRO A 58 5.10 -5.65 -7.64
CA PRO A 58 4.26 -4.47 -7.39
C PRO A 58 3.42 -4.13 -8.62
N ARG A 59 2.11 -3.96 -8.40
CA ARG A 59 1.16 -3.53 -9.43
C ARG A 59 0.49 -2.22 -9.02
N VAL A 60 1.03 -1.10 -9.51
CA VAL A 60 0.64 0.23 -9.04
C VAL A 60 -0.01 1.05 -10.16
N MET A 61 -1.11 1.73 -9.85
CA MET A 61 -1.67 2.78 -10.72
C MET A 61 -1.45 4.15 -10.08
N LEU A 62 -0.91 5.09 -10.84
CA LEU A 62 -0.70 6.47 -10.41
C LEU A 62 -1.62 7.42 -11.19
N LEU A 63 -2.64 7.91 -10.49
CA LEU A 63 -3.70 8.78 -10.98
C LEU A 63 -3.55 10.20 -10.42
N GLY A 64 -4.27 11.15 -11.01
CA GLY A 64 -4.27 12.54 -10.58
C GLY A 64 -4.41 13.53 -11.74
N PRO A 65 -4.68 14.80 -11.46
CA PRO A 65 -4.89 15.83 -12.46
C PRO A 65 -3.60 16.14 -13.24
N PRO A 66 -3.68 16.76 -14.45
CA PRO A 66 -2.50 17.25 -15.15
C PRO A 66 -1.64 18.15 -14.24
N ALA A 67 -0.32 18.12 -14.44
CA ALA A 67 0.66 18.87 -13.65
C ALA A 67 0.78 18.53 -12.14
N SER A 68 0.13 17.48 -11.65
CA SER A 68 0.29 17.04 -10.24
C SER A 68 1.63 16.37 -9.89
N GLY A 69 2.52 16.15 -10.87
CA GLY A 69 3.82 15.52 -10.64
C GLY A 69 3.84 13.99 -10.81
N LYS A 70 2.77 13.38 -11.37
CA LYS A 70 2.67 11.93 -11.62
C LYS A 70 3.93 11.33 -12.26
N ARG A 71 4.39 11.92 -13.36
CA ARG A 71 5.57 11.41 -14.10
C ARG A 71 6.82 11.37 -13.22
N THR A 72 7.08 12.44 -12.47
CA THR A 72 8.25 12.53 -11.59
C THR A 72 8.20 11.47 -10.51
N ILE A 73 7.03 11.27 -9.88
CA ILE A 73 6.84 10.26 -8.84
C ILE A 73 6.91 8.86 -9.42
N ALA A 74 6.26 8.59 -10.55
CA ALA A 74 6.29 7.28 -11.22
C ALA A 74 7.72 6.87 -11.60
N LYS A 75 8.51 7.78 -12.17
CA LYS A 75 9.91 7.51 -12.52
C LYS A 75 10.75 7.18 -11.29
N LYS A 76 10.69 8.02 -10.25
CA LYS A 76 11.39 7.77 -8.97
C LYS A 76 10.94 6.46 -8.31
N LEU A 77 9.66 6.14 -8.39
CA LEU A 77 9.10 4.91 -7.81
C LEU A 77 9.62 3.67 -8.55
N CYS A 78 9.67 3.73 -9.88
CA CYS A 78 10.21 2.65 -10.71
C CYS A 78 11.72 2.44 -10.47
N GLU A 79 12.48 3.51 -10.27
CA GLU A 79 13.91 3.44 -9.93
C GLU A 79 14.15 2.79 -8.55
N GLN A 80 13.34 3.14 -7.54
CA GLN A 80 13.52 2.62 -6.18
C GLN A 80 13.05 1.17 -6.01
N ILE A 81 11.91 0.80 -6.60
CA ILE A 81 11.33 -0.54 -6.44
C ILE A 81 11.79 -1.48 -7.56
N GLY A 82 12.38 -0.93 -8.63
CA GLY A 82 12.81 -1.71 -9.78
C GLY A 82 11.65 -2.18 -10.66
N THR A 83 10.52 -1.49 -10.71
CA THR A 83 9.36 -1.81 -11.56
C THR A 83 9.45 -1.18 -12.95
N ILE A 84 8.59 -1.60 -13.88
CA ILE A 84 8.52 -1.03 -15.23
C ILE A 84 7.55 0.17 -15.27
N HIS A 85 8.03 1.31 -15.74
CA HIS A 85 7.20 2.51 -15.96
C HIS A 85 6.43 2.42 -17.27
N ILE A 86 5.10 2.36 -17.17
CA ILE A 86 4.21 2.25 -18.31
C ILE A 86 3.42 3.54 -18.47
N THR A 87 3.53 4.13 -19.65
CA THR A 87 2.81 5.33 -20.07
C THR A 87 2.07 5.02 -21.37
N ALA A 88 1.03 5.80 -21.68
CA ALA A 88 0.32 5.65 -22.95
C ALA A 88 1.26 5.73 -24.17
N SER A 89 2.25 6.63 -24.13
CA SER A 89 3.27 6.73 -25.17
C SER A 89 4.18 5.52 -25.25
N ASN A 90 4.50 4.86 -24.13
CA ASN A 90 5.34 3.66 -24.15
C ASN A 90 4.61 2.46 -24.73
N ILE A 91 3.29 2.37 -24.50
CA ILE A 91 2.44 1.32 -25.08
C ILE A 91 2.35 1.49 -26.61
N LEU A 92 2.18 2.71 -27.11
CA LEU A 92 2.06 2.98 -28.56
C LEU A 92 3.38 2.84 -29.33
N LYS A 93 4.53 2.94 -28.64
CA LYS A 93 5.86 2.79 -29.26
C LYS A 93 6.28 1.34 -29.50
N ASP A 94 5.51 0.37 -29.00
CA ASP A 94 5.81 -1.04 -29.22
C ASP A 94 5.60 -1.41 -30.68
N ASP A 95 6.52 -2.16 -31.30
CA ASP A 95 6.40 -2.59 -32.71
C ASP A 95 5.52 -3.85 -32.81
N SER A 96 4.23 -3.67 -32.57
CA SER A 96 3.22 -4.72 -32.71
C SER A 96 2.15 -4.34 -33.73
N ASP A 97 1.51 -5.33 -34.34
CA ASP A 97 0.44 -5.08 -35.32
C ASP A 97 -0.73 -4.28 -34.71
N LEU A 98 -1.02 -4.51 -33.42
CA LEU A 98 -2.02 -3.72 -32.68
C LEU A 98 -1.56 -2.27 -32.47
N SER A 99 -0.27 -2.06 -32.20
CA SER A 99 0.28 -0.71 -32.03
C SER A 99 0.23 0.07 -33.34
N ARG A 100 0.53 -0.58 -34.48
CA ARG A 100 0.40 0.04 -35.81
C ARG A 100 -1.05 0.45 -36.09
N ALA A 101 -2.00 -0.44 -35.81
CA ALA A 101 -3.42 -0.12 -35.94
C ALA A 101 -3.82 1.10 -35.07
N ALA A 102 -3.34 1.19 -33.83
CA ALA A 102 -3.59 2.34 -32.96
C ALA A 102 -2.88 3.63 -33.41
N LEU A 103 -1.70 3.52 -34.03
CA LEU A 103 -0.99 4.66 -34.61
C LEU A 103 -1.78 5.25 -35.79
N GLU A 104 -2.45 4.44 -36.60
CA GLU A 104 -3.32 4.95 -37.68
C GLU A 104 -4.46 5.83 -37.16
N TYR A 105 -5.08 5.48 -36.03
CA TYR A 105 -6.10 6.33 -35.40
C TYR A 105 -5.50 7.64 -34.89
N THR A 106 -4.31 7.56 -34.31
CA THR A 106 -3.58 8.73 -33.81
C THR A 106 -3.20 9.68 -34.94
N GLU A 107 -2.75 9.17 -36.08
CA GLU A 107 -2.45 9.95 -37.30
C GLU A 107 -3.70 10.61 -37.87
N LYS A 108 -4.86 9.96 -37.76
CA LYS A 108 -6.16 10.50 -38.18
C LYS A 108 -6.79 11.46 -37.15
N ASN A 109 -6.10 11.77 -36.03
CA ASN A 109 -6.65 12.53 -34.89
C ASN A 109 -7.96 11.94 -34.32
N GLN A 110 -8.12 10.62 -34.41
CA GLN A 110 -9.26 9.90 -33.85
C GLN A 110 -8.90 9.27 -32.50
N GLU A 111 -9.89 9.14 -31.62
CA GLU A 111 -9.71 8.41 -30.36
C GLU A 111 -9.58 6.91 -30.64
N ILE A 112 -8.63 6.26 -29.95
CA ILE A 112 -8.42 4.82 -30.07
C ILE A 112 -9.64 4.11 -29.46
N PRO A 113 -10.28 3.18 -30.18
CA PRO A 113 -11.38 2.40 -29.64
C PRO A 113 -11.00 1.71 -28.33
N GLN A 114 -11.90 1.74 -27.34
CA GLN A 114 -11.64 1.23 -26.00
C GLN A 114 -11.20 -0.24 -26.00
N ASP A 115 -11.83 -1.09 -26.80
CA ASP A 115 -11.46 -2.51 -26.92
C ASP A 115 -10.01 -2.70 -27.42
N LEU A 116 -9.58 -1.88 -28.38
CA LEU A 116 -8.22 -1.91 -28.89
C LEU A 116 -7.24 -1.40 -27.83
N TRP A 117 -7.62 -0.35 -27.10
CA TRP A 117 -6.80 0.22 -26.03
C TRP A 117 -6.54 -0.75 -24.89
N ILE A 118 -7.58 -1.48 -24.44
CA ILE A 118 -7.45 -2.48 -23.38
C ILE A 118 -6.58 -3.65 -23.84
N LYS A 119 -6.73 -4.13 -25.07
CA LYS A 119 -5.87 -5.18 -25.65
C LYS A 119 -4.41 -4.77 -25.71
N LEU A 120 -4.12 -3.51 -26.08
CA LEU A 120 -2.76 -2.97 -26.08
C LEU A 120 -2.13 -2.96 -24.68
N ILE A 121 -2.89 -2.51 -23.68
CA ILE A 121 -2.43 -2.52 -22.29
C ILE A 121 -2.17 -3.97 -21.85
N GLN A 122 -3.11 -4.88 -22.10
CA GLN A 122 -2.97 -6.29 -21.74
C GLN A 122 -1.73 -6.93 -22.39
N GLN A 123 -1.49 -6.66 -23.66
CA GLN A 123 -0.30 -7.14 -24.37
C GLN A 123 0.99 -6.60 -23.74
N ARG A 124 1.05 -5.29 -23.42
CA ARG A 124 2.23 -4.69 -22.81
C ARG A 124 2.52 -5.26 -21.42
N LEU A 125 1.47 -5.51 -20.63
CA LEU A 125 1.56 -6.07 -19.28
C LEU A 125 1.91 -7.56 -19.27
N SER A 126 1.58 -8.28 -20.34
CA SER A 126 1.88 -9.72 -20.49
C SER A 126 3.35 -10.01 -20.82
N LYS A 127 4.15 -8.98 -21.11
CA LYS A 127 5.58 -9.14 -21.40
C LYS A 127 6.37 -9.58 -20.17
N ALA A 128 7.45 -10.34 -20.41
CA ALA A 128 8.25 -10.95 -19.34
C ALA A 128 8.88 -9.94 -18.36
N ASP A 129 9.15 -8.71 -18.80
CA ASP A 129 9.65 -7.63 -17.97
C ASP A 129 8.60 -7.21 -16.91
N CYS A 130 7.37 -6.94 -17.35
CA CYS A 130 6.26 -6.56 -16.49
C CYS A 130 5.82 -7.69 -15.57
N VAL A 131 5.86 -8.95 -16.04
CA VAL A 131 5.50 -10.12 -15.24
C VAL A 131 6.53 -10.37 -14.12
N ARG A 132 7.83 -10.18 -14.38
CA ARG A 132 8.89 -10.45 -13.39
C ARG A 132 9.16 -9.30 -12.42
N ARG A 133 9.02 -8.05 -12.89
CA ARG A 133 9.39 -6.86 -12.11
C ARG A 133 8.21 -6.05 -11.61
N GLY A 134 6.99 -6.35 -12.09
CA GLY A 134 5.82 -5.52 -11.83
C GLY A 134 5.80 -4.27 -12.70
N TRP A 135 4.78 -3.43 -12.48
CA TRP A 135 4.49 -2.30 -13.33
C TRP A 135 3.88 -1.12 -12.56
N VAL A 136 4.14 0.08 -13.07
CA VAL A 136 3.50 1.32 -12.65
C VAL A 136 2.81 1.94 -13.87
N LEU A 137 1.46 1.95 -13.86
CA LEU A 137 0.65 2.60 -14.87
C LEU A 137 0.49 4.09 -14.54
N GLU A 138 1.02 4.97 -15.39
CA GLU A 138 0.85 6.42 -15.26
C GLU A 138 -0.40 6.89 -16.03
N ALA A 139 -1.32 7.56 -15.33
CA ALA A 139 -2.48 8.23 -15.91
C ALA A 139 -3.43 7.30 -16.70
N ILE A 140 -3.49 6.03 -16.33
CA ILE A 140 -4.41 5.01 -16.84
C ILE A 140 -5.02 4.31 -15.62
N PRO A 141 -6.34 4.15 -15.52
CA PRO A 141 -7.39 4.62 -16.44
C PRO A 141 -7.73 6.13 -16.27
N LYS A 142 -8.33 6.72 -17.30
CA LYS A 142 -8.83 8.11 -17.29
C LYS A 142 -10.32 8.21 -16.96
N THR A 143 -11.11 7.21 -17.34
CA THR A 143 -12.56 7.17 -17.14
C THR A 143 -12.95 5.95 -16.31
N ARG A 144 -14.16 6.00 -15.73
CA ARG A 144 -14.71 4.82 -15.04
C ARG A 144 -14.86 3.62 -15.96
N GLU A 145 -15.25 3.83 -17.21
CA GLU A 145 -15.48 2.76 -18.19
C GLU A 145 -14.16 2.04 -18.50
N GLU A 146 -13.07 2.78 -18.73
CA GLU A 146 -11.74 2.19 -18.90
C GLU A 146 -11.33 1.37 -17.66
N ALA A 147 -11.61 1.90 -16.45
CA ALA A 147 -11.30 1.20 -15.21
C ALA A 147 -12.02 -0.15 -15.08
N LEU A 148 -13.30 -0.20 -15.48
CA LEU A 148 -14.10 -1.42 -15.47
C LEU A 148 -13.56 -2.43 -16.50
N CYS A 149 -13.29 -2.01 -17.73
CA CYS A 149 -12.74 -2.93 -18.74
C CYS A 149 -11.35 -3.46 -18.36
N LEU A 150 -10.50 -2.66 -17.70
CA LEU A 150 -9.23 -3.15 -17.16
C LEU A 150 -9.45 -4.23 -16.10
N GLN A 151 -10.42 -4.05 -15.21
CA GLN A 151 -10.77 -5.05 -14.20
C GLN A 151 -11.32 -6.34 -14.84
N GLU A 152 -12.18 -6.21 -15.85
CA GLU A 152 -12.73 -7.34 -16.61
C GLU A 152 -11.65 -8.11 -17.37
N ALA A 153 -10.62 -7.41 -17.87
CA ALA A 153 -9.45 -8.02 -18.50
C ALA A 153 -8.47 -8.63 -17.48
N GLY A 154 -8.79 -8.61 -16.18
CA GLY A 154 -7.96 -9.17 -15.12
C GLY A 154 -6.82 -8.25 -14.63
N ILE A 155 -6.74 -7.04 -15.16
CA ILE A 155 -5.73 -6.04 -14.78
C ILE A 155 -6.22 -5.32 -13.53
N ALA A 156 -5.95 -5.91 -12.38
CA ALA A 156 -6.30 -5.33 -11.09
C ALA A 156 -5.03 -4.92 -10.31
N PRO A 157 -4.85 -3.62 -10.01
CA PRO A 157 -3.70 -3.14 -9.24
C PRO A 157 -3.79 -3.57 -7.78
N GLU A 158 -2.63 -3.66 -7.13
CA GLU A 158 -2.56 -3.74 -5.67
C GLU A 158 -2.71 -2.35 -5.07
N HIS A 159 -1.95 -1.36 -5.54
CA HIS A 159 -2.02 -0.01 -4.99
C HIS A 159 -2.46 0.98 -6.05
N VAL A 160 -3.40 1.85 -5.69
CA VAL A 160 -3.79 2.99 -6.48
C VAL A 160 -3.46 4.24 -5.70
N VAL A 161 -2.70 5.14 -6.31
CA VAL A 161 -2.34 6.42 -5.72
C VAL A 161 -2.97 7.51 -6.55
N MET A 162 -3.76 8.38 -5.94
CA MET A 162 -4.31 9.55 -6.60
C MET A 162 -3.73 10.82 -5.98
N LEU A 163 -2.95 11.54 -6.78
CA LEU A 163 -2.42 12.84 -6.42
C LEU A 163 -3.52 13.90 -6.55
N GLN A 164 -3.60 14.82 -5.60
CA GLN A 164 -4.51 15.97 -5.62
C GLN A 164 -3.77 17.24 -5.26
N ALA A 165 -4.13 18.36 -5.88
CA ALA A 165 -3.65 19.69 -5.50
C ALA A 165 -4.69 20.74 -5.96
N PRO A 166 -4.68 21.95 -5.38
CA PRO A 166 -5.55 23.04 -5.82
C PRO A 166 -5.35 23.38 -7.29
N GLU A 167 -6.42 23.76 -8.00
CA GLU A 167 -6.36 24.07 -9.44
C GLU A 167 -5.40 25.23 -9.74
N SER A 168 -5.36 26.25 -8.90
CA SER A 168 -4.44 27.39 -9.01
C SER A 168 -2.98 26.93 -9.06
N VAL A 169 -2.60 26.02 -8.15
CA VAL A 169 -1.26 25.44 -8.07
C VAL A 169 -0.96 24.59 -9.31
N LEU A 170 -1.93 23.80 -9.78
CA LEU A 170 -1.76 22.94 -10.96
C LEU A 170 -1.58 23.76 -12.25
N ILE A 171 -2.31 24.86 -12.39
CA ILE A 171 -2.16 25.79 -13.53
C ILE A 171 -0.77 26.42 -13.51
N GLU A 172 -0.33 26.95 -12.38
CA GLU A 172 1.01 27.53 -12.24
C GLU A 172 2.12 26.52 -12.58
N ARG A 173 2.02 25.30 -12.04
CA ARG A 173 2.96 24.20 -12.32
C ARG A 173 3.00 23.81 -13.79
N SER A 174 1.85 23.87 -14.48
CA SER A 174 1.76 23.57 -15.92
C SER A 174 2.48 24.63 -16.76
N LEU A 175 2.27 25.91 -16.44
CA LEU A 175 2.91 27.06 -17.13
C LEU A 175 4.43 27.07 -16.94
N GLY A 176 4.90 26.74 -15.74
CA GLY A 176 6.33 26.68 -15.41
C GLY A 176 7.05 25.40 -15.83
N LYS A 177 6.32 24.41 -16.38
CA LYS A 177 6.87 23.09 -16.78
C LYS A 177 7.89 23.21 -17.91
N ARG A 178 9.01 22.51 -17.76
CA ARG A 178 10.06 22.33 -18.77
C ARG A 178 10.35 20.85 -18.92
N ILE A 179 10.68 20.42 -20.13
CA ILE A 179 11.03 19.03 -20.42
C ILE A 179 12.41 19.01 -21.07
N ASP A 180 13.26 18.11 -20.58
CA ASP A 180 14.51 17.78 -21.24
C ASP A 180 14.23 16.88 -22.45
N PRO A 181 14.54 17.30 -23.69
CA PRO A 181 14.28 16.49 -24.88
C PRO A 181 15.11 15.21 -24.96
N VAL A 182 16.24 15.12 -24.23
CA VAL A 182 17.14 13.95 -24.28
C VAL A 182 16.72 12.89 -23.27
N THR A 183 16.54 13.29 -22.01
CA THR A 183 16.22 12.35 -20.92
C THR A 183 14.72 12.16 -20.71
N GLY A 184 13.89 13.06 -21.25
CA GLY A 184 12.45 13.10 -20.97
C GLY A 184 12.10 13.60 -19.57
N ASP A 185 13.09 14.07 -18.80
CA ASP A 185 12.89 14.55 -17.43
C ASP A 185 12.10 15.84 -17.39
N VAL A 186 11.28 15.95 -16.34
CA VAL A 186 10.41 17.10 -16.12
C VAL A 186 11.04 18.01 -15.08
N TYR A 187 11.24 19.26 -15.46
CA TYR A 187 11.77 20.33 -14.61
C TYR A 187 10.75 21.47 -14.48
N HIS A 188 11.00 22.37 -13.53
CA HIS A 188 10.18 23.55 -13.30
C HIS A 188 11.06 24.77 -13.06
N VAL A 189 10.69 25.92 -13.65
CA VAL A 189 11.47 27.16 -13.56
C VAL A 189 11.76 27.63 -12.13
N ALA A 190 10.80 27.45 -11.22
CA ALA A 190 10.92 27.85 -9.82
C ALA A 190 11.42 26.71 -8.90
N PHE A 191 10.68 25.59 -8.85
CA PHE A 191 10.81 24.61 -7.76
C PHE A 191 11.69 23.39 -8.07
N MET A 192 12.02 23.14 -9.34
CA MET A 192 12.79 21.96 -9.74
C MET A 192 13.72 22.35 -10.88
N ARG A 193 14.78 23.08 -10.53
CA ARG A 193 15.81 23.52 -11.47
C ARG A 193 16.83 22.39 -11.68
N PRO A 194 17.36 22.23 -12.90
CA PRO A 194 18.43 21.29 -13.14
C PRO A 194 19.71 21.75 -12.44
N GLU A 195 20.47 20.78 -11.92
CA GLU A 195 21.76 21.04 -11.25
C GLU A 195 22.86 21.41 -12.26
N SER A 196 22.85 20.77 -13.43
CA SER A 196 23.83 21.05 -14.49
C SER A 196 23.38 22.19 -15.41
N ALA A 197 24.30 23.11 -15.70
CA ALA A 197 24.08 24.24 -16.61
C ALA A 197 23.73 23.81 -18.05
N GLU A 198 24.28 22.69 -18.52
CA GLU A 198 23.98 22.14 -19.85
C GLU A 198 22.52 21.69 -19.99
N VAL A 199 22.00 21.01 -18.96
CA VAL A 199 20.58 20.62 -18.92
C VAL A 199 19.71 21.87 -18.91
N ALA A 200 20.04 22.89 -18.10
CA ALA A 200 19.31 24.16 -18.06
C ALA A 200 19.15 24.82 -19.44
N GLN A 201 20.20 24.80 -20.26
CA GLN A 201 20.19 25.43 -21.59
C GLN A 201 19.37 24.65 -22.62
N ARG A 202 19.30 23.31 -22.51
CA ARG A 202 18.55 22.46 -23.47
C ARG A 202 17.08 22.26 -23.13
N LEU A 203 16.63 22.73 -21.95
CA LEU A 203 15.23 22.60 -21.53
C LEU A 203 14.28 23.31 -22.49
N LYS A 204 13.28 22.58 -22.99
CA LYS A 204 12.25 23.15 -23.86
C LYS A 204 10.92 23.28 -23.14
N ARG A 205 10.14 24.29 -23.52
CA ARG A 205 8.71 24.30 -23.23
C ARG A 205 8.05 23.18 -24.05
N PRO A 206 7.09 22.42 -23.49
CA PRO A 206 6.29 21.50 -24.29
C PRO A 206 5.67 22.25 -25.48
N GLN A 207 5.86 21.75 -26.70
CA GLN A 207 5.46 22.43 -27.94
C GLN A 207 3.94 22.55 -28.13
N SER A 208 3.15 21.83 -27.32
CA SER A 208 1.71 22.09 -27.20
C SER A 208 1.52 23.44 -26.51
N LEU A 209 1.17 24.50 -27.26
CA LEU A 209 0.64 25.75 -26.72
C LEU A 209 -0.60 25.41 -25.88
N ILE A 210 -0.42 25.14 -24.59
CA ILE A 210 -1.55 24.91 -23.69
C ILE A 210 -2.02 26.30 -23.27
N SER A 211 -3.05 26.82 -23.94
CA SER A 211 -3.76 27.98 -23.39
C SER A 211 -4.29 27.60 -22.01
N GLU A 212 -4.42 28.58 -21.11
CA GLU A 212 -4.97 28.34 -19.77
C GLU A 212 -6.33 27.63 -19.85
N ASP A 213 -7.13 27.93 -20.89
CA ASP A 213 -8.41 27.27 -21.16
C ASP A 213 -8.29 25.76 -21.40
N VAL A 214 -7.22 25.29 -22.06
CA VAL A 214 -7.02 23.86 -22.32
C VAL A 214 -6.62 23.14 -21.04
N ILE A 215 -5.78 23.76 -20.20
CA ILE A 215 -5.45 23.22 -18.86
C ILE A 215 -6.73 23.11 -18.04
N TYR A 216 -7.55 24.16 -18.05
CA TYR A 216 -8.80 24.21 -17.32
C TYR A 216 -9.78 23.12 -17.79
N ARG A 217 -9.95 22.94 -19.10
CA ARG A 217 -10.77 21.86 -19.67
C ARG A 217 -10.28 20.47 -19.26
N GLN A 218 -8.97 20.23 -19.23
CA GLN A 218 -8.40 18.96 -18.79
C GLN A 218 -8.60 18.73 -17.29
N LEU A 219 -8.45 19.77 -16.46
CA LEU A 219 -8.74 19.71 -15.04
C LEU A 219 -10.22 19.40 -14.79
N GLN A 220 -11.14 20.07 -15.48
CA GLN A 220 -12.56 19.80 -15.38
C GLN A 220 -12.90 18.37 -15.80
N GLY A 221 -12.34 17.89 -16.92
CA GLY A 221 -12.51 16.51 -17.38
C GLY A 221 -12.07 15.50 -16.32
N PHE A 222 -10.91 15.73 -15.70
CA PHE A 222 -10.44 14.90 -14.59
C PHE A 222 -11.39 14.94 -13.38
N HIS A 223 -11.83 16.11 -12.95
CA HIS A 223 -12.71 16.22 -11.77
C HIS A 223 -14.06 15.51 -11.94
N ARG A 224 -14.61 15.48 -13.16
CA ARG A 224 -15.83 14.73 -13.47
C ARG A 224 -15.67 13.23 -13.21
N GLU A 225 -14.55 12.66 -13.65
CA GLU A 225 -14.26 11.22 -13.52
C GLU A 225 -13.60 10.85 -12.18
N ALA A 226 -12.94 11.79 -11.51
CA ALA A 226 -12.15 11.53 -10.32
C ALA A 226 -12.96 10.85 -9.21
N HIS A 227 -14.19 11.31 -8.98
CA HIS A 227 -15.06 10.68 -7.98
C HIS A 227 -15.46 9.25 -8.38
N ALA A 228 -15.67 9.01 -9.67
CA ALA A 228 -16.03 7.69 -10.17
C ALA A 228 -14.86 6.70 -10.00
N LEU A 229 -13.64 7.11 -10.36
CA LEU A 229 -12.41 6.35 -10.16
C LEU A 229 -12.13 6.08 -8.68
N GLN A 230 -12.36 7.07 -7.81
CA GLN A 230 -12.23 6.91 -6.36
C GLN A 230 -13.13 5.80 -5.81
N ARG A 231 -14.37 5.71 -6.31
CA ARG A 231 -15.32 4.67 -5.92
C ARG A 231 -14.87 3.30 -6.44
N THR A 232 -14.41 3.21 -7.68
CA THR A 232 -13.96 1.95 -8.31
C THR A 232 -12.79 1.32 -7.56
N TYR A 233 -11.82 2.12 -7.12
CA TYR A 233 -10.60 1.62 -6.46
C TYR A 233 -10.57 1.84 -4.95
N LYS A 234 -11.72 2.06 -4.30
CA LYS A 234 -11.82 2.44 -2.88
C LYS A 234 -10.99 1.58 -1.91
N ASN A 235 -10.85 0.28 -2.19
CA ASN A 235 -10.17 -0.67 -1.29
C ASN A 235 -8.64 -0.60 -1.36
N CYS A 236 -8.09 -0.12 -2.47
CA CYS A 236 -6.65 -0.04 -2.74
C CYS A 236 -6.16 1.39 -3.00
N LEU A 237 -7.04 2.39 -2.83
CA LEU A 237 -6.75 3.78 -3.13
C LEU A 237 -6.20 4.55 -1.93
N LYS A 238 -5.09 5.25 -2.16
CA LYS A 238 -4.60 6.32 -1.29
C LYS A 238 -4.63 7.65 -2.02
N ILE A 239 -5.29 8.62 -1.42
CA ILE A 239 -5.25 10.02 -1.85
C ILE A 239 -4.04 10.69 -1.18
N VAL A 240 -3.22 11.36 -1.97
CA VAL A 240 -2.03 12.09 -1.51
C VAL A 240 -2.11 13.53 -1.99
N ASP A 241 -1.93 14.45 -1.05
CA ASP A 241 -1.80 15.86 -1.37
C ASP A 241 -0.45 16.15 -2.01
N ALA A 242 -0.49 16.73 -3.20
CA ALA A 242 0.64 17.06 -4.04
C ALA A 242 1.05 18.53 -3.89
N ASP A 243 0.37 19.34 -3.09
CA ASP A 243 0.77 20.72 -2.77
C ASP A 243 1.88 20.79 -1.70
N GLN A 244 2.87 19.92 -1.83
CA GLN A 244 3.97 19.75 -0.90
C GLN A 244 5.27 19.54 -1.67
N ALA A 245 6.41 19.49 -0.97
CA ALA A 245 7.68 19.20 -1.60
C ALA A 245 7.66 17.79 -2.23
N HIS A 246 8.21 17.66 -3.44
CA HIS A 246 8.14 16.42 -4.21
C HIS A 246 8.78 15.21 -3.48
N VAL A 247 9.72 15.45 -2.55
CA VAL A 247 10.36 14.42 -1.72
C VAL A 247 9.37 13.85 -0.70
N ASP A 248 8.58 14.71 -0.05
CA ASP A 248 7.59 14.30 0.95
C ASP A 248 6.43 13.53 0.32
N VAL A 249 5.95 14.03 -0.83
CA VAL A 249 4.92 13.33 -1.63
C VAL A 249 5.46 11.95 -2.05
N PHE A 250 6.70 11.87 -2.52
CA PHE A 250 7.33 10.62 -2.89
C PHE A 250 7.45 9.65 -1.71
N ALA A 251 7.88 10.13 -0.53
CA ALA A 251 8.00 9.29 0.67
C ALA A 251 6.65 8.72 1.11
N GLN A 252 5.58 9.52 1.05
CA GLN A 252 4.21 9.05 1.35
C GLN A 252 3.75 7.96 0.37
N VAL A 253 4.02 8.17 -0.93
CA VAL A 253 3.68 7.20 -1.99
C VAL A 253 4.47 5.91 -1.81
N LEU A 254 5.79 6.01 -1.59
CA LEU A 254 6.66 4.85 -1.38
C LEU A 254 6.21 4.05 -0.14
N THR A 255 5.94 4.73 0.96
CA THR A 255 5.45 4.08 2.19
C THR A 255 4.15 3.33 1.96
N PHE A 256 3.24 3.91 1.17
CA PHE A 256 1.98 3.24 0.83
C PHE A 256 2.17 2.04 -0.09
N VAL A 257 2.99 2.17 -1.14
CA VAL A 257 3.26 1.06 -2.08
C VAL A 257 3.99 -0.09 -1.40
N LEU A 258 4.91 0.21 -0.48
CA LEU A 258 5.59 -0.80 0.32
C LEU A 258 4.73 -1.35 1.46
N SER A 259 3.58 -0.73 1.75
CA SER A 259 2.66 -1.27 2.75
C SER A 259 1.95 -2.50 2.19
N ARG A 260 2.14 -3.65 2.84
CA ARG A 260 1.43 -4.89 2.47
C ARG A 260 -0.07 -4.72 2.66
N HIS A 261 -0.85 -5.22 1.70
CA HIS A 261 -2.30 -5.28 1.86
C HIS A 261 -2.64 -6.16 3.06
N ARG A 262 -3.67 -5.76 3.83
CA ARG A 262 -4.15 -6.61 4.92
C ARG A 262 -4.63 -7.93 4.31
N SER A 263 -4.00 -9.04 4.69
CA SER A 263 -4.44 -10.35 4.25
C SER A 263 -5.89 -10.59 4.71
N SER A 264 -6.66 -11.34 3.91
CA SER A 264 -8.02 -11.75 4.31
C SER A 264 -8.00 -12.84 5.38
N ALA A 265 -6.83 -13.13 5.97
CA ALA A 265 -6.69 -14.06 7.06
C ALA A 265 -7.56 -13.59 8.24
N PRO A 266 -8.15 -14.52 9.04
CA PRO A 266 -8.81 -14.17 10.29
C PRO A 266 -7.77 -13.56 11.25
N TYR A 267 -7.63 -12.24 11.16
CA TYR A 267 -6.69 -11.48 11.96
C TYR A 267 -7.29 -11.20 13.32
N THR A 268 -6.49 -11.42 14.34
CA THR A 268 -6.83 -11.12 15.71
C THR A 268 -6.12 -9.80 16.08
N PRO A 269 -6.83 -8.66 16.08
CA PRO A 269 -6.20 -7.35 16.12
C PRO A 269 -5.39 -7.09 17.38
N ARG A 270 -4.16 -6.60 17.17
CA ARG A 270 -3.22 -6.17 18.22
C ARG A 270 -3.06 -4.66 18.12
N ILE A 271 -3.71 -3.94 19.03
CA ILE A 271 -3.79 -2.48 18.99
C ILE A 271 -2.97 -1.94 20.16
N LEU A 272 -2.03 -1.02 19.89
CA LEU A 272 -1.27 -0.32 20.92
C LEU A 272 -1.66 1.16 20.93
N LEU A 273 -2.15 1.66 22.06
CA LEU A 273 -2.48 3.07 22.25
C LEU A 273 -1.35 3.81 22.98
N LEU A 274 -0.74 4.76 22.27
CA LEU A 274 0.35 5.61 22.77
C LEU A 274 -0.13 7.06 22.93
N GLY A 275 0.42 7.78 23.90
CA GLY A 275 0.08 9.19 24.17
C GLY A 275 0.49 9.66 25.57
N PRO A 276 0.24 10.93 25.94
CA PRO A 276 0.58 11.44 27.27
C PRO A 276 -0.38 10.91 28.36
N PRO A 277 -0.01 10.96 29.66
CA PRO A 277 -0.97 10.70 30.74
C PRO A 277 -2.16 11.66 30.64
N GLY A 278 -3.38 11.18 30.91
CA GLY A 278 -4.61 11.97 30.78
C GLY A 278 -5.23 12.04 29.38
N SER A 279 -4.57 11.56 28.33
CA SER A 279 -5.09 11.54 26.94
C SER A 279 -6.27 10.59 26.68
N GLY A 280 -6.83 9.96 27.72
CA GLY A 280 -7.96 9.04 27.57
C GLY A 280 -7.64 7.67 26.97
N ARG A 281 -6.37 7.28 26.86
CA ARG A 281 -5.94 6.00 26.26
C ARG A 281 -6.54 4.76 26.93
N SER A 282 -6.62 4.75 28.26
CA SER A 282 -7.24 3.65 29.01
C SER A 282 -8.74 3.53 28.72
N LEU A 283 -9.43 4.66 28.60
CA LEU A 283 -10.84 4.71 28.23
C LEU A 283 -11.03 4.21 26.79
N GLN A 284 -10.22 4.71 25.84
CA GLN A 284 -10.27 4.27 24.45
C GLN A 284 -9.94 2.78 24.31
N ALA A 285 -8.93 2.27 25.03
CA ALA A 285 -8.59 0.84 25.03
C ALA A 285 -9.77 -0.01 25.50
N ARG A 286 -10.44 0.40 26.59
CA ARG A 286 -11.62 -0.27 27.13
C ARG A 286 -12.80 -0.23 26.15
N LEU A 287 -13.08 0.92 25.54
CA LEU A 287 -14.18 1.08 24.59
C LEU A 287 -13.96 0.23 23.32
N ILE A 288 -12.72 0.20 22.81
CA ILE A 288 -12.34 -0.62 21.66
C ILE A 288 -12.44 -2.11 22.02
N ALA A 289 -11.92 -2.49 23.18
CA ALA A 289 -12.00 -3.87 23.69
C ALA A 289 -13.45 -4.35 23.82
N GLN A 290 -14.33 -3.53 24.40
CA GLN A 290 -15.75 -3.86 24.53
C GLN A 290 -16.46 -3.94 23.18
N LYS A 291 -16.19 -2.99 22.27
CA LYS A 291 -16.86 -2.93 20.97
C LYS A 291 -16.50 -4.11 20.07
N TYR A 292 -15.25 -4.56 20.11
CA TYR A 292 -14.72 -5.59 19.21
C TYR A 292 -14.43 -6.94 19.91
N GLY A 293 -14.82 -7.09 21.18
CA GLY A 293 -14.59 -8.31 21.96
C GLY A 293 -13.10 -8.64 22.15
N LEU A 294 -12.24 -7.63 22.30
CA LEU A 294 -10.79 -7.81 22.46
C LEU A 294 -10.40 -7.86 23.93
N VAL A 295 -9.26 -8.50 24.23
CA VAL A 295 -8.68 -8.46 25.58
C VAL A 295 -8.06 -7.08 25.82
N ASN A 296 -8.56 -6.34 26.81
CA ASN A 296 -7.94 -5.09 27.24
C ASN A 296 -6.75 -5.39 28.16
N ILE A 297 -5.54 -5.00 27.74
CA ILE A 297 -4.31 -5.25 28.47
C ILE A 297 -3.76 -3.93 29.04
N CYS A 298 -3.85 -3.77 30.35
CA CYS A 298 -3.20 -2.69 31.08
C CYS A 298 -1.84 -3.17 31.63
N CYS A 299 -0.74 -2.52 31.23
CA CYS A 299 0.58 -2.88 31.73
C CYS A 299 0.70 -2.72 33.26
N GLY A 300 0.04 -1.71 33.83
CA GLY A 300 0.05 -1.49 35.29
C GLY A 300 -0.69 -2.58 36.06
N GLU A 301 -1.81 -3.09 35.53
CA GLU A 301 -2.55 -4.20 36.14
C GLU A 301 -1.79 -5.52 36.00
N LEU A 302 -1.16 -5.76 34.84
CA LEU A 302 -0.30 -6.92 34.63
C LEU A 302 0.89 -6.95 35.62
N LEU A 303 1.58 -5.82 35.80
CA LEU A 303 2.71 -5.76 36.73
C LEU A 303 2.28 -5.98 38.18
N LYS A 304 1.10 -5.47 38.58
CA LYS A 304 0.52 -5.73 39.90
C LYS A 304 0.13 -7.19 40.09
N ALA A 305 -0.43 -7.83 39.06
CA ALA A 305 -0.77 -9.26 39.10
C ALA A 305 0.49 -10.13 39.22
N VAL A 306 1.53 -9.84 38.44
CA VAL A 306 2.82 -10.58 38.50
C VAL A 306 3.55 -10.36 39.82
N ALA A 307 3.44 -9.17 40.43
CA ALA A 307 3.99 -8.91 41.76
C ALA A 307 3.21 -9.58 42.89
N ALA A 308 1.92 -9.86 42.69
CA ALA A 308 1.11 -10.63 43.63
C ALA A 308 1.42 -12.13 43.55
N ASP A 309 1.83 -12.63 42.38
CA ASP A 309 2.30 -14.01 42.21
C ASP A 309 3.67 -14.21 42.89
N GLU A 310 3.84 -15.28 43.67
CA GLU A 310 5.10 -15.68 44.35
C GLU A 310 6.16 -16.24 43.38
N SER A 311 6.17 -15.76 42.14
CA SER A 311 7.16 -16.16 41.15
C SER A 311 8.49 -15.44 41.38
N SER A 312 9.60 -16.03 40.91
CA SER A 312 10.92 -15.38 40.94
C SER A 312 10.92 -14.00 40.26
N MET A 313 10.04 -13.80 39.28
CA MET A 313 9.81 -12.51 38.62
C MET A 313 9.03 -11.52 39.50
N GLY A 314 8.06 -12.00 40.28
CA GLY A 314 7.28 -11.19 41.21
C GLY A 314 8.15 -10.58 42.31
N GLU A 315 9.08 -11.36 42.87
CA GLU A 315 10.04 -10.87 43.87
C GLU A 315 10.97 -9.77 43.32
N LEU A 316 11.39 -9.90 42.06
CA LEU A 316 12.21 -8.89 41.40
C LEU A 316 11.44 -7.59 41.12
N ILE A 317 10.13 -7.65 40.90
CA ILE A 317 9.29 -6.50 40.50
C ILE A 317 8.73 -5.73 41.71
N LYS A 318 8.43 -6.42 42.83
CA LYS A 318 7.92 -5.82 44.10
C LYS A 318 8.65 -4.53 44.53
N PRO A 319 10.00 -4.49 44.65
CA PRO A 319 10.70 -3.28 45.07
C PRO A 319 10.61 -2.10 44.08
N PHE A 320 10.40 -2.38 42.78
CA PHE A 320 10.20 -1.32 41.77
C PHE A 320 8.80 -0.72 41.81
N LEU A 321 7.78 -1.49 42.19
CA LEU A 321 6.42 -0.98 42.37
C LEU A 321 6.30 -0.15 43.66
N GLU A 322 6.93 -0.59 44.74
CA GLU A 322 6.88 0.07 46.06
C GLU A 322 7.69 1.38 46.09
N SER A 323 8.81 1.46 45.38
CA SER A 323 9.67 2.66 45.33
C SER A 323 9.12 3.81 44.48
N GLY A 324 7.97 3.65 43.83
CA GLY A 324 7.32 4.70 43.02
C GLY A 324 8.13 5.15 41.79
N ARG A 325 9.29 4.53 41.50
CA ARG A 325 10.14 4.88 40.35
C ARG A 325 9.53 4.32 39.06
N ARG A 326 8.63 5.09 38.44
CA ARG A 326 8.00 4.79 37.13
C ARG A 326 8.95 4.86 35.93
N GLY A 327 10.26 4.85 36.14
CA GLY A 327 11.27 5.02 35.11
C GLY A 327 12.42 4.07 35.31
N LYS A 328 12.61 3.17 34.32
CA LYS A 328 13.65 2.13 34.22
C LYS A 328 13.34 0.83 34.98
N LEU A 329 12.39 0.06 34.44
CA LEU A 329 12.51 -1.41 34.50
C LEU A 329 13.68 -1.82 33.59
N PRO A 330 14.72 -2.50 34.11
CA PRO A 330 15.74 -3.10 33.24
C PRO A 330 15.08 -4.19 32.41
N HIS A 331 15.25 -4.16 31.07
CA HIS A 331 15.14 -5.21 30.04
C HIS A 331 14.18 -6.43 30.18
N LEU A 332 13.23 -6.45 31.12
CA LEU A 332 12.61 -7.67 31.63
C LEU A 332 11.08 -7.64 31.50
N LEU A 333 10.56 -7.11 30.39
CA LEU A 333 9.17 -7.31 29.99
C LEU A 333 9.11 -8.27 28.80
N THR A 334 9.72 -9.44 28.97
CA THR A 334 9.32 -10.61 28.20
C THR A 334 8.04 -11.11 28.87
N LEU A 335 6.89 -10.96 28.21
CA LEU A 335 5.62 -11.52 28.68
C LEU A 335 5.72 -13.05 28.70
N THR A 336 6.24 -13.60 29.79
CA THR A 336 6.24 -15.05 30.05
C THR A 336 4.88 -15.47 30.59
N ARG A 337 4.35 -16.54 29.98
CA ARG A 337 3.26 -17.42 30.45
C ARG A 337 2.91 -17.22 31.95
N CYS A 338 1.89 -16.42 32.24
CA CYS A 338 1.10 -16.62 33.46
C CYS A 338 0.20 -17.84 33.22
N GLN A 339 0.53 -18.95 33.87
CA GLN A 339 -0.34 -20.12 34.03
C GLN A 339 -1.26 -19.99 35.26
N THR A 340 -1.39 -18.81 35.86
CA THR A 340 -2.28 -18.56 36.99
C THR A 340 -3.68 -18.22 36.47
N GLY A 341 -4.69 -18.92 37.01
CA GLY A 341 -6.04 -19.09 36.47
C GLY A 341 -6.96 -17.86 36.41
N HIS A 342 -6.40 -16.66 36.27
CA HIS A 342 -7.10 -15.40 36.00
C HIS A 342 -6.72 -14.77 34.65
N ALA A 343 -5.76 -15.35 33.92
CA ALA A 343 -5.52 -15.00 32.52
C ALA A 343 -6.46 -15.81 31.60
N PRO A 344 -7.02 -15.22 30.54
CA PRO A 344 -7.73 -15.97 29.51
C PRO A 344 -6.85 -17.13 29.04
N ARG A 345 -7.40 -18.36 29.07
CA ARG A 345 -6.68 -19.59 28.71
C ARG A 345 -6.06 -19.39 27.32
N ARG A 346 -4.89 -20.01 27.06
CA ARG A 346 -4.02 -19.93 25.86
C ARG A 346 -4.67 -19.75 24.46
N ALA A 347 -5.97 -19.93 24.30
CA ALA A 347 -6.73 -19.74 23.07
C ALA A 347 -7.39 -18.35 22.92
N GLU A 348 -7.53 -17.54 23.98
CA GLU A 348 -8.38 -16.33 23.97
C GLU A 348 -7.61 -15.01 23.74
N ALA A 349 -6.29 -14.97 23.94
CA ALA A 349 -5.49 -13.74 23.82
C ALA A 349 -4.82 -13.57 22.44
N SER A 350 -5.46 -14.03 21.38
CA SER A 350 -4.96 -13.80 20.01
C SER A 350 -5.15 -12.34 19.60
N ALA A 351 -6.18 -11.65 20.13
CA ALA A 351 -6.53 -10.27 19.86
C ALA A 351 -6.54 -9.42 21.15
N TYR A 352 -5.86 -8.27 21.16
CA TYR A 352 -5.79 -7.42 22.35
C TYR A 352 -5.62 -5.93 22.02
N VAL A 353 -5.99 -5.10 22.99
CA VAL A 353 -5.67 -3.67 23.01
C VAL A 353 -4.78 -3.39 24.22
N ALA A 354 -3.59 -2.86 24.01
CA ALA A 354 -2.65 -2.50 25.05
C ALA A 354 -2.43 -0.98 25.10
N TYR A 355 -2.10 -0.45 26.29
CA TYR A 355 -1.66 0.93 26.45
C TYR A 355 -0.58 1.05 27.53
N LEU A 356 0.30 2.05 27.39
CA LEU A 356 1.39 2.34 28.32
C LEU A 356 1.09 3.56 29.17
N GLU A 357 1.38 3.58 30.47
CA GLU A 357 1.05 4.74 31.31
C GLU A 357 2.14 5.84 31.31
N SER A 358 3.35 5.59 30.76
CA SER A 358 4.48 6.53 30.77
C SER A 358 5.36 6.47 29.51
N PRO A 359 5.88 7.61 28.99
CA PRO A 359 6.84 7.66 27.88
C PRO A 359 8.23 7.09 28.23
N ALA A 360 8.59 7.00 29.52
CA ALA A 360 9.89 6.50 29.95
C ALA A 360 10.08 4.98 29.72
N SER A 361 9.01 4.27 29.41
CA SER A 361 8.99 2.82 29.15
C SER A 361 9.31 2.45 27.70
N VAL A 362 9.52 3.43 26.82
CA VAL A 362 9.61 3.25 25.35
C VAL A 362 10.95 2.66 24.90
N ARG A 363 12.01 2.69 25.71
CA ARG A 363 13.35 2.27 25.24
C ARG A 363 13.54 0.76 25.06
N ASN A 364 12.70 -0.11 25.65
CA ASN A 364 12.90 -1.56 25.63
C ASN A 364 11.58 -2.37 25.58
N PHE A 365 10.58 -1.96 24.81
CA PHE A 365 9.42 -2.81 24.53
C PHE A 365 9.74 -3.71 23.33
N CYS A 366 10.32 -4.88 23.58
CA CYS A 366 10.39 -5.94 22.57
C CYS A 366 9.03 -6.61 22.47
N PHE A 367 8.30 -6.34 21.38
CA PHE A 367 7.30 -7.29 20.92
C PHE A 367 8.03 -8.52 20.41
N TRP A 368 7.48 -9.70 20.73
CA TRP A 368 7.84 -11.00 20.15
C TRP A 368 8.33 -10.88 18.69
N THR A 369 9.65 -10.85 18.52
CA THR A 369 10.33 -11.45 17.37
C THR A 369 10.96 -12.71 17.92
N ASN A 370 10.49 -13.86 17.44
CA ASN A 370 11.08 -15.15 17.82
C ASN A 370 12.55 -15.17 17.39
N ASN A 371 13.46 -15.10 18.36
CA ASN A 371 14.69 -15.87 18.32
C ASN A 371 14.53 -17.04 19.29
#